data_AF-S7UP46-F1
#
_entry.id   AF-S7UP46-F1
#
_cell.length_a   1.000
_cell.length_b   1.000
_cell.length_c   1.000
_cell.angle_alpha   90.00
_cell.angle_beta   90.00
_cell.angle_gamma   90.00
#
_symmetry.space_group_name_H-M   'P 1'
#
loop_
_entity.id
_entity.type
_entity.pdbx_description
1 polymer ?
#
loop_
_entity_poly.entity_id
_entity_poly.type
_entity_poly.pdbx_seq_one_letter_code
_entity_poly.pdbx_strand_id
1 'polypeptide(L)'
;MSDEALRLHAHIRAVVLARFCRDEASRAEALSDYLAVSCPGVGAESAKQLAALVPPVLPKLYAGWAAMFADRLLETVPIEQIQHLCDGSRENETSLLLAFLMYLESETMERRMAEDLAAYGLERSSEDDGGSLVADYIRARVARFRQNLGEKLQ
;
A
#
# COMPACT_ATOMS: atom_id res chain seq x y z
N MET A 1 -15.05 -6.66 -21.33
CA MET A 1 -14.46 -5.30 -21.28
C MET A 1 -14.11 -4.89 -22.70
N SER A 2 -14.28 -3.62 -23.07
CA SER A 2 -13.81 -3.10 -24.35
C SER A 2 -12.28 -3.06 -24.40
N ASP A 3 -11.70 -3.04 -25.60
CA ASP A 3 -10.24 -2.89 -25.80
C ASP A 3 -9.70 -1.64 -25.10
N GLU A 4 -10.52 -0.59 -25.07
CA GLU A 4 -10.19 0.65 -24.38
C GLU A 4 -10.15 0.49 -22.86
N ALA A 5 -11.15 -0.16 -22.26
CA ALA A 5 -11.15 -0.44 -20.83
C ALA A 5 -9.94 -1.30 -20.43
N LEU A 6 -9.53 -2.24 -21.30
CA LEU A 6 -8.31 -3.04 -21.07
C LEU A 6 -7.03 -2.19 -21.08
N ARG A 7 -6.93 -1.21 -22.00
CA ARG A 7 -5.80 -0.27 -22.03
C ARG A 7 -5.76 0.61 -20.78
N LEU A 8 -6.89 1.17 -20.37
CA LEU A 8 -6.98 2.00 -19.16
C LEU A 8 -6.65 1.19 -17.91
N HIS A 9 -7.19 -0.03 -17.80
CA HIS A 9 -6.87 -0.95 -16.72
C HIS A 9 -5.35 -1.22 -16.62
N ALA A 10 -4.70 -1.49 -17.76
CA ALA A 10 -3.26 -1.71 -17.80
C ALA A 10 -2.47 -0.45 -17.42
N HIS A 11 -2.89 0.73 -17.89
CA HIS A 11 -2.26 2.00 -17.56
C HIS A 11 -2.34 2.30 -16.06
N ILE A 12 -3.52 2.17 -15.45
CA ILE A 12 -3.73 2.40 -14.01
C ILE A 12 -2.79 1.52 -13.19
N ARG A 13 -2.73 0.23 -13.51
CA ARG A 13 -1.84 -0.72 -12.82
C ARG A 13 -0.38 -0.35 -12.97
N ALA A 14 0.04 0.07 -14.16
CA ALA A 14 1.42 0.48 -14.42
C ALA A 14 1.80 1.71 -13.59
N VAL A 15 0.95 2.74 -13.52
CA VAL A 15 1.20 3.96 -12.74
C VAL A 15 1.31 3.64 -11.24
N VAL A 16 0.37 2.83 -10.71
CA VAL A 16 0.39 2.41 -9.30
C VAL A 16 1.67 1.63 -8.99
N LEU A 17 2.00 0.61 -9.77
CA LEU A 17 3.19 -0.21 -9.51
C LEU A 17 4.49 0.59 -9.66
N ALA A 18 4.57 1.47 -10.66
CA ALA A 18 5.75 2.33 -10.86
C ALA A 18 5.98 3.29 -9.69
N ARG A 19 4.94 3.67 -8.94
CA ARG A 19 5.07 4.51 -7.74
C ARG A 19 5.35 3.69 -6.48
N PHE A 20 4.53 2.69 -6.20
CA PHE A 20 4.54 1.98 -4.92
C PHE A 20 5.54 0.82 -4.86
N CYS A 21 6.07 0.38 -6.01
CA CYS A 21 7.03 -0.71 -6.10
C CYS A 21 8.35 -0.31 -6.76
N ARG A 22 8.71 0.98 -6.70
CA ARG A 22 9.85 1.55 -7.42
C ARG A 22 11.21 1.13 -6.87
N ASP A 23 11.45 1.37 -5.59
CA ASP A 23 12.77 1.19 -4.98
C ASP A 23 12.65 0.96 -3.46
N GLU A 24 13.24 -0.13 -3.00
CA GLU A 24 13.29 -0.51 -1.59
C GLU A 24 14.18 0.43 -0.78
N ALA A 25 15.25 0.98 -1.37
CA ALA A 25 16.14 1.91 -0.69
C ALA A 25 15.43 3.24 -0.41
N SER A 26 14.78 3.81 -1.43
CA SER A 26 13.93 5.01 -1.30
C SER A 26 12.81 4.81 -0.26
N ARG A 27 12.23 3.61 -0.17
CA ARG A 27 11.22 3.28 0.85
C ARG A 27 11.81 3.28 2.26
N ALA A 28 12.95 2.61 2.45
CA ALA A 28 13.59 2.50 3.76
C ALA A 28 14.00 3.88 4.31
N GLU A 29 14.50 4.76 3.44
CA GLU A 29 14.80 6.16 3.75
C GLU A 29 13.53 6.92 4.17
N ALA A 30 12.46 6.86 3.37
CA ALA A 30 11.20 7.52 3.69
C ALA A 30 10.58 7.03 5.01
N LEU A 31 10.69 5.74 5.32
CA LEU A 31 10.23 5.17 6.59
C LEU A 31 11.05 5.67 7.78
N SER A 32 12.38 5.74 7.63
CA SER A 32 13.27 6.29 8.66
C SER A 32 12.93 7.75 8.95
N ASP A 33 12.77 8.58 7.92
CA ASP A 33 12.43 10.00 8.06
C ASP A 33 11.06 10.20 8.73
N TYR A 34 10.06 9.43 8.28
CA TYR A 34 8.73 9.45 8.88
C TYR A 34 8.77 9.09 10.37
N LEU A 35 9.52 8.05 10.74
CA LEU A 35 9.66 7.62 12.13
C LEU A 35 10.40 8.64 12.99
N ALA A 36 11.44 9.29 12.45
CA ALA A 36 12.17 10.34 13.15
C ALA A 36 11.29 11.55 13.47
N VAL A 37 10.34 11.89 12.59
CA VAL A 37 9.39 12.99 12.80
C VAL A 37 8.21 12.57 13.68
N SER A 38 7.69 11.37 13.46
CA SER A 38 6.41 10.93 14.05
C SER A 38 6.56 10.26 15.42
N CYS A 39 7.79 9.89 15.83
CA CYS A 39 8.07 9.25 17.11
C CYS A 39 9.08 10.09 17.93
N PRO A 40 8.59 11.02 18.78
CA PRO A 40 9.45 11.80 19.67
C PRO A 40 10.34 10.88 20.53
N GLY A 41 11.64 11.14 20.55
CA GLY A 41 12.61 10.36 21.33
C GLY A 41 13.27 9.19 20.60
N VAL A 42 12.88 8.90 19.35
CA VAL A 42 13.58 7.95 18.49
C VAL A 42 14.73 8.67 17.78
N GLY A 43 15.98 8.31 18.12
CA GLY A 43 17.16 8.82 17.42
C GLY A 43 17.27 8.25 16.00
N ALA A 44 18.02 8.94 15.12
CA ALA A 44 18.14 8.57 13.70
C ALA A 44 18.57 7.11 13.46
N GLU A 45 19.50 6.57 14.25
CA GLU A 45 19.93 5.18 14.13
C GLU A 45 18.84 4.19 14.56
N SER A 46 18.05 4.51 15.59
CA SER A 46 16.89 3.70 15.99
C SER A 46 15.77 3.77 14.95
N ALA A 47 15.58 4.92 14.29
CA ALA A 47 14.61 5.06 13.20
C ALA A 47 14.97 4.18 11.99
N LYS A 48 16.25 4.12 11.60
CA LYS A 48 16.75 3.20 10.57
C LYS A 48 16.56 1.74 10.95
N GLN A 49 16.90 1.36 12.18
CA GLN A 49 16.70 0.00 12.67
C GLN A 49 15.22 -0.39 12.65
N LEU A 50 14.33 0.50 13.08
CA LEU A 50 12.88 0.28 13.01
C LEU A 50 12.35 0.20 11.58
N ALA A 51 12.85 1.05 10.67
CA ALA A 51 12.49 1.01 9.25
C ALA A 51 12.87 -0.34 8.62
N ALA A 52 14.03 -0.90 8.99
CA ALA A 52 14.49 -2.21 8.53
C ALA A 52 13.63 -3.39 9.04
N LEU A 53 12.87 -3.21 10.13
CA LEU A 53 11.89 -4.20 10.61
C LEU A 53 10.57 -4.16 9.83
N VAL A 54 10.30 -3.10 9.08
CA VAL A 54 9.09 -3.02 8.26
C VAL A 54 9.30 -3.91 7.03
N PRO A 55 8.45 -4.93 6.79
CA PRO A 55 8.63 -5.88 5.70
C PRO A 55 8.81 -5.18 4.36
N PRO A 56 9.55 -5.78 3.41
CA PRO A 56 9.85 -5.17 2.13
C PRO A 56 8.56 -4.85 1.34
N VAL A 57 8.68 -4.08 0.27
CA VAL A 57 7.58 -3.94 -0.69
C VAL A 57 7.09 -5.34 -1.07
N LEU A 58 5.77 -5.50 -1.20
CA LEU A 58 5.12 -6.74 -1.60
C LEU A 58 4.53 -6.58 -3.02
N PRO A 59 5.34 -6.60 -4.10
CA PRO A 59 4.86 -6.28 -5.46
C PRO A 59 3.68 -7.13 -5.91
N LYS A 60 3.64 -8.40 -5.49
CA LYS A 60 2.52 -9.30 -5.82
C LYS A 60 1.20 -8.84 -5.21
N LEU A 61 1.22 -8.40 -3.95
CA LEU A 61 0.01 -7.90 -3.28
C LEU A 61 -0.44 -6.59 -3.91
N TYR A 62 0.48 -5.64 -4.10
CA TYR A 62 0.17 -4.37 -4.77
C TYR A 62 -0.33 -4.56 -6.21
N ALA A 63 0.18 -5.55 -6.96
CA ALA A 63 -0.31 -5.86 -8.30
C ALA A 63 -1.76 -6.36 -8.29
N GLY A 64 -2.14 -7.14 -7.27
CA GLY A 64 -3.52 -7.58 -7.04
C GLY A 64 -4.43 -6.42 -6.65
N TRP A 65 -4.02 -5.62 -5.66
CA TRP A 65 -4.81 -4.48 -5.19
C TRP A 65 -4.97 -3.41 -6.26
N ALA A 66 -3.93 -3.15 -7.07
CA ALA A 66 -4.01 -2.24 -8.20
C ALA A 66 -4.98 -2.74 -9.29
N ALA A 67 -5.07 -4.06 -9.51
CA ALA A 67 -6.05 -4.62 -10.43
C ALA A 67 -7.47 -4.45 -9.88
N MET A 68 -7.72 -4.80 -8.61
CA MET A 68 -9.01 -4.60 -7.96
C MET A 68 -9.46 -3.13 -7.98
N PHE A 69 -8.53 -2.20 -7.77
CA PHE A 69 -8.77 -0.77 -7.89
C PHE A 69 -9.15 -0.39 -9.33
N ALA A 70 -8.38 -0.83 -10.33
CA ALA A 70 -8.64 -0.51 -11.72
C ALA A 70 -9.99 -1.08 -12.19
N ASP A 71 -10.32 -2.32 -11.81
CA ASP A 71 -11.63 -2.93 -12.05
C ASP A 71 -12.73 -2.07 -11.43
N ARG A 72 -12.59 -1.72 -10.15
CA ARG A 72 -13.60 -0.93 -9.45
C ARG A 72 -13.80 0.46 -10.06
N LEU A 73 -12.72 1.09 -10.49
CA LEU A 73 -12.77 2.41 -11.11
C LEU A 73 -13.53 2.33 -12.45
N LEU A 74 -13.21 1.34 -13.29
CA LEU A 74 -13.87 1.11 -14.58
C LEU A 74 -15.34 0.67 -14.45
N GLU A 75 -15.72 0.05 -13.35
CA GLU A 75 -17.12 -0.30 -13.04
C GLU A 75 -17.96 0.90 -12.62
N THR A 76 -17.36 1.90 -11.97
CA THR A 76 -18.09 2.94 -11.23
C THR A 76 -17.97 4.34 -11.81
N VAL A 77 -16.95 4.58 -12.65
CA VAL A 77 -16.68 5.89 -13.24
C VAL A 77 -16.87 5.83 -14.76
N PRO A 78 -17.53 6.82 -15.39
CA PRO A 78 -17.64 6.92 -16.84
C PRO A 78 -16.27 6.87 -17.53
N ILE A 79 -16.18 6.16 -18.64
CA ILE A 79 -14.90 5.88 -19.30
C ILE A 79 -14.19 7.15 -19.75
N GLU A 80 -14.93 8.20 -20.12
CA GLU A 80 -14.40 9.48 -20.55
C GLU A 80 -13.66 10.21 -19.42
N GLN A 81 -14.13 10.06 -18.19
CA GLN A 81 -13.48 10.64 -17.01
C GLN A 81 -12.20 9.87 -16.66
N ILE A 82 -12.22 8.54 -16.82
CA ILE A 82 -11.03 7.70 -16.60
C ILE A 82 -9.97 7.99 -17.66
N GLN A 83 -10.36 8.19 -18.92
CA GLN A 83 -9.45 8.63 -19.98
C GLN A 83 -8.76 9.95 -19.63
N HIS A 84 -9.52 10.93 -19.14
CA HIS A 84 -8.95 12.21 -18.72
C HIS A 84 -7.97 12.01 -17.55
N LEU A 85 -8.34 11.22 -16.54
CA LEU A 85 -7.48 10.87 -15.41
C LEU A 85 -6.22 10.07 -15.82
N CYS A 86 -6.24 9.40 -16.96
CA CYS A 86 -5.15 8.56 -17.48
C CYS A 86 -4.43 9.22 -18.67
N ASP A 87 -4.44 10.55 -18.77
CA ASP A 87 -3.79 11.28 -19.87
C ASP A 87 -2.25 11.33 -19.79
N GLY A 88 -1.67 10.79 -18.71
CA GLY A 88 -0.21 10.76 -18.48
C GLY A 88 0.37 12.08 -17.95
N SER A 89 -0.47 13.07 -17.63
CA SER A 89 -0.01 14.26 -16.94
C SER A 89 0.34 13.96 -15.48
N ARG A 90 1.35 14.66 -14.95
CA ARG A 90 1.79 14.47 -13.55
C ARG A 90 0.68 14.74 -12.53
N GLU A 91 -0.19 15.70 -12.82
CA GLU A 91 -1.31 16.08 -11.94
C GLU A 91 -2.35 14.96 -11.87
N ASN A 92 -2.70 14.38 -13.02
CA ASN A 92 -3.66 13.28 -13.07
C ASN A 92 -3.07 11.98 -12.54
N GLU A 93 -1.79 11.69 -12.79
CA GLU A 93 -1.09 10.57 -12.14
C GLU A 93 -1.12 10.72 -10.61
N THR A 94 -0.87 11.92 -10.08
CA THR A 94 -0.91 12.17 -8.64
C THR A 94 -2.32 11.98 -8.08
N SER A 95 -3.34 12.45 -8.83
CA SER A 95 -4.75 12.27 -8.48
C SER A 95 -5.15 10.79 -8.49
N LEU A 96 -4.69 10.02 -9.47
CA LEU A 96 -4.91 8.58 -9.56
C LEU A 96 -4.29 7.82 -8.38
N LEU A 97 -3.07 8.20 -7.99
CA LEU A 97 -2.38 7.61 -6.83
C LEU A 97 -3.09 7.96 -5.52
N LEU A 98 -3.61 9.18 -5.38
CA LEU A 98 -4.42 9.56 -4.23
C LEU A 98 -5.73 8.76 -4.18
N ALA A 99 -6.41 8.60 -5.32
CA ALA A 99 -7.63 7.78 -5.40
C ALA A 99 -7.35 6.31 -5.03
N PHE A 100 -6.20 5.77 -5.43
CA PHE A 100 -5.76 4.44 -5.04
C PHE A 100 -5.54 4.35 -3.52
N LEU A 101 -4.87 5.32 -2.90
CA LEU A 101 -4.69 5.37 -1.44
C LEU A 101 -6.02 5.40 -0.70
N MET A 102 -6.95 6.27 -1.13
CA MET A 102 -8.30 6.33 -0.55
C MET A 102 -9.07 5.02 -0.74
N TYR A 103 -8.87 4.32 -1.86
CA TYR A 103 -9.46 3.00 -2.10
C TYR A 103 -8.95 1.95 -1.11
N LEU A 104 -7.64 1.96 -0.81
CA LEU A 104 -7.05 1.07 0.20
C LEU A 104 -7.61 1.31 1.60
N GLU A 105 -8.01 2.55 1.92
CA GLU A 105 -8.64 2.94 3.19
C GLU A 105 -10.12 2.56 3.29
N SER A 106 -10.74 2.04 2.24
CA SER A 106 -12.12 1.57 2.31
C SER A 106 -12.25 0.34 3.21
N GLU A 107 -13.36 0.23 3.96
CA GLU A 107 -13.60 -0.89 4.89
C GLU A 107 -13.47 -2.27 4.21
N THR A 108 -13.94 -2.37 2.96
CA THR A 108 -13.82 -3.61 2.18
C THR A 108 -12.37 -3.94 1.86
N MET A 109 -11.59 -2.95 1.46
CA MET A 109 -10.19 -3.15 1.10
C MET A 109 -9.32 -3.36 2.33
N GLU A 110 -9.60 -2.70 3.46
CA GLU A 110 -8.91 -2.94 4.73
C GLU A 110 -9.01 -4.40 5.16
N ARG A 111 -10.23 -4.97 5.12
CA ARG A 111 -10.44 -6.41 5.38
C ARG A 111 -9.67 -7.27 4.38
N ARG A 112 -9.74 -6.96 3.10
CA ARG A 112 -9.07 -7.74 2.06
C ARG A 112 -7.54 -7.73 2.21
N MET A 113 -6.95 -6.57 2.49
CA MET A 113 -5.51 -6.46 2.73
C MET A 113 -5.09 -7.29 3.94
N ALA A 114 -5.88 -7.32 5.02
CA ALA A 114 -5.60 -8.15 6.18
C ALA A 114 -5.60 -9.66 5.84
N GLU A 115 -6.57 -10.10 5.04
CA GLU A 115 -6.65 -11.50 4.54
C GLU A 115 -5.44 -11.83 3.64
N ASP A 116 -5.13 -10.97 2.67
CA ASP A 116 -4.03 -11.17 1.72
C ASP A 116 -2.67 -11.18 2.44
N LEU A 117 -2.46 -10.32 3.45
CA LEU A 117 -1.25 -10.30 4.28
C LEU A 117 -1.14 -11.55 5.15
N ALA A 118 -2.24 -12.03 5.72
CA ALA A 118 -2.25 -13.26 6.51
C ALA A 118 -1.92 -14.48 5.63
N ALA A 119 -2.51 -14.58 4.45
CA ALA A 119 -2.22 -15.63 3.48
C ALA A 119 -0.75 -15.59 3.03
N TYR A 120 -0.25 -14.39 2.70
CA TYR A 120 1.15 -14.20 2.32
C TYR A 120 2.13 -14.63 3.43
N GLY A 121 1.81 -14.32 4.69
CA GLY A 121 2.60 -14.75 5.85
C GLY A 121 2.60 -16.26 6.05
N LEU A 122 1.46 -16.92 5.84
CA LEU A 122 1.34 -18.38 5.94
C LEU A 122 2.14 -19.09 4.85
N GLU A 123 2.04 -18.65 3.59
CA GLU A 123 2.78 -19.23 2.46
C GLU A 123 4.31 -19.12 2.61
N ARG A 124 4.80 -18.06 3.26
CA ARG A 124 6.22 -17.87 3.55
C ARG A 124 6.69 -18.45 4.88
N SER A 125 5.79 -18.75 5.81
CA SER A 125 6.17 -19.39 7.08
C SER A 125 6.68 -20.83 6.92
N SER A 126 6.45 -21.46 5.76
CA SER A 126 7.04 -22.73 5.37
C SER A 126 8.46 -22.63 4.77
N GLU A 127 8.93 -21.42 4.46
CA GLU A 127 10.31 -21.13 4.03
C GLU A 127 11.02 -20.37 5.16
N ASP A 128 11.68 -21.11 6.06
CA ASP A 128 12.56 -20.63 7.14
C ASP A 128 12.00 -19.53 8.07
N ASP A 129 11.48 -19.97 9.23
CA ASP A 129 11.35 -19.34 10.56
C ASP A 129 11.41 -17.79 10.73
N GLY A 130 10.86 -17.02 9.78
CA GLY A 130 10.82 -15.55 9.81
C GLY A 130 9.46 -14.92 9.45
N GLY A 131 8.57 -15.67 8.80
CA GLY A 131 7.26 -15.18 8.35
C GLY A 131 6.25 -14.95 9.48
N SER A 132 6.25 -15.81 10.51
CA SER A 132 5.34 -15.67 11.67
C SER A 132 5.64 -14.40 12.46
N LEU A 133 6.92 -14.09 12.66
CA LEU A 133 7.38 -12.89 13.37
C LEU A 133 6.93 -11.60 12.70
N VAL A 134 6.98 -11.53 11.37
CA VAL A 134 6.57 -10.35 10.60
C VAL A 134 5.06 -10.16 10.65
N ALA A 135 4.28 -11.24 10.48
CA ALA A 135 2.82 -11.16 10.57
C ALA A 135 2.36 -10.76 11.99
N ASP A 136 2.99 -11.31 13.03
CA ASP A 136 2.73 -10.95 14.43
C ASP A 136 3.19 -9.53 14.75
N TYR A 137 4.29 -9.06 14.15
CA TYR A 137 4.78 -7.69 14.30
C TYR A 137 3.84 -6.67 13.64
N ILE A 138 3.38 -6.91 12.40
CA ILE A 138 2.39 -6.06 11.74
C ILE A 138 1.10 -6.02 12.58
N ARG A 139 0.60 -7.19 13.02
CA ARG A 139 -0.60 -7.28 13.86
C ARG A 139 -0.43 -6.51 15.17
N ALA A 140 0.70 -6.68 15.86
CA ALA A 140 0.99 -5.96 17.10
C ALA A 140 1.12 -4.45 16.88
N ARG A 141 1.67 -4.00 15.74
CA ARG A 141 1.82 -2.58 15.41
C ARG A 141 0.51 -1.92 15.04
N VAL A 142 -0.33 -2.59 14.24
CA VAL A 142 -1.69 -2.13 13.88
C VAL A 142 -2.58 -2.06 15.13
N ALA A 143 -2.49 -3.06 16.01
CA ALA A 143 -3.20 -3.05 17.29
C ALA A 143 -2.78 -1.86 18.17
N ARG A 144 -1.47 -1.60 18.28
CA ARG A 144 -0.95 -0.43 19.01
C ARG A 144 -1.35 0.90 18.38
N PHE A 145 -1.42 0.98 17.06
CA PHE A 145 -1.82 2.20 16.35
C PHE A 145 -3.31 2.51 16.59
N ARG A 146 -4.17 1.49 16.58
CA ARG A 146 -5.60 1.62 16.92
C ARG A 146 -5.82 2.05 18.37
N GLN A 147 -5.04 1.54 19.32
CA GLN A 147 -5.10 1.96 20.73
C GLN A 147 -4.75 3.45 20.90
N ASN A 148 -3.67 3.91 20.24
CA ASN A 148 -3.25 5.31 20.32
C ASN A 148 -4.22 6.29 19.63
N LEU A 149 -4.99 5.83 18.64
CA LEU A 149 -6.08 6.60 18.02
C LEU A 149 -7.32 6.68 18.93
N GLY A 150 -7.63 5.61 19.66
CA GLY A 150 -8.71 5.59 20.64
C GLY A 150 -8.47 6.48 21.86
N GLU A 151 -7.22 6.57 22.33
CA GLU A 151 -6.82 7.44 23.45
C GLU A 151 -6.79 8.93 23.10
N LYS A 152 -6.71 9.30 21.81
CA LYS A 152 -6.71 10.69 21.35
C LYS A 152 -8.10 11.24 21.02
N LEU A 153 -9.15 10.41 21.10
CA LEU A 153 -10.54 10.77 20.84
C LEU A 153 -11.42 10.74 22.12
N GLN A 154 -10.80 10.67 23.30
CA GLN A 154 -11.40 10.86 24.62
C GLN A 154 -10.75 12.04 25.32
#